data_AF-A0A355Q581-F1
#
_entry.id   AF-A0A355Q581-F1
#
_cell.length_a   1.000
_cell.length_b   1.000
_cell.length_c   1.000
_cell.angle_alpha   90.00
_cell.angle_beta   90.00
_cell.angle_gamma   90.00
#
_symmetry.space_group_name_H-M   'P 1'
#
loop_
_entity.id
_entity.type
_entity.pdbx_description
1 polymer ?
#
loop_
_entity_poly.entity_id
_entity_poly.type
_entity_poly.pdbx_seq_one_letter_code
_entity_poly.pdbx_strand_id
1 'polypeptide(L)' 'MPDISQLSINLATIRERCTISEALDLVARLGIPAVSPWRDQIAQIGLKATAKQ' A
#
# COMPACT_ATOMS: atom_id res chain seq x y z
N MET A 1 -15.53 0.49 15.93
CA MET A 1 -15.14 0.69 14.51
C MET A 1 -15.51 -0.57 13.74
N PRO A 2 -15.83 -0.49 12.44
CA PRO A 2 -16.08 -1.68 11.63
C PRO A 2 -14.86 -2.61 11.65
N ASP A 3 -15.10 -3.92 11.56
CA ASP A 3 -14.04 -4.90 11.34
C ASP A 3 -13.49 -4.72 9.92
N ILE A 4 -12.19 -4.42 9.82
CA ILE A 4 -11.47 -4.20 8.56
C ILE A 4 -10.40 -5.26 8.33
N SER A 5 -10.43 -6.38 9.04
CA SER A 5 -9.44 -7.47 8.95
C SER A 5 -9.28 -8.05 7.54
N GLN A 6 -10.28 -7.91 6.67
CA GLN A 6 -10.25 -8.34 5.27
C GLN A 6 -10.19 -7.18 4.26
N LEU A 7 -9.95 -5.95 4.72
CA LEU A 7 -9.86 -4.79 3.85
C LEU A 7 -8.51 -4.77 3.12
N SER A 8 -8.56 -4.55 1.81
CA SER A 8 -7.41 -4.21 0.99
C SER A 8 -7.65 -2.91 0.24
N ILE A 9 -6.61 -2.10 0.07
CA ILE A 9 -6.66 -0.90 -0.79
C ILE A 9 -5.78 -1.08 -2.03
N ASN A 10 -6.38 -0.82 -3.19
CA ASN A 10 -5.62 -0.65 -4.43
C ASN A 10 -4.85 0.67 -4.36
N LEU A 11 -3.53 0.63 -4.49
CA LEU A 11 -2.72 1.85 -4.41
C LEU A 11 -3.00 2.84 -5.54
N ALA A 12 -3.71 2.42 -6.59
CA ALA A 12 -4.23 3.31 -7.62
C ALA A 12 -5.06 4.45 -7.05
N THR A 13 -5.81 4.19 -5.98
CA THR A 13 -6.74 5.14 -5.36
C THR A 13 -6.03 6.38 -4.80
N ILE A 14 -4.75 6.26 -4.42
CA ILE A 14 -3.99 7.32 -3.76
C ILE A 14 -2.67 7.65 -4.46
N ARG A 15 -2.40 7.08 -5.65
CA ARG A 15 -1.12 7.19 -6.36
C ARG A 15 -0.69 8.62 -6.73
N GLU A 16 -1.65 9.54 -6.85
CA GLU A 16 -1.36 10.94 -7.19
C GLU A 16 -1.05 11.80 -5.96
N ARG A 17 -1.28 11.26 -4.75
CA ARG A 17 -1.14 11.99 -3.48
C ARG A 17 0.06 11.52 -2.66
N CYS A 18 0.59 10.34 -2.95
CA CYS A 18 1.64 9.70 -2.17
C CYS A 18 2.55 8.89 -3.09
N THR A 19 3.84 8.84 -2.75
CA THR A 19 4.74 7.78 -3.20
C THR A 19 4.30 6.43 -2.63
N ILE A 20 4.80 5.32 -3.19
CA ILE A 20 4.47 3.98 -2.67
C ILE A 20 4.90 3.80 -1.21
N SER A 21 6.05 4.33 -0.78
CA SER A 21 6.50 4.25 0.61
C SER A 21 5.57 5.01 1.56
N GLU A 22 5.17 6.24 1.19
CA GLU A 22 4.23 7.03 2.00
C GLU A 22 2.85 6.37 2.08
N ALA A 23 2.41 5.72 0.99
CA ALA A 23 1.16 4.97 0.95
C ALA A 23 1.19 3.77 1.91
N LEU A 24 2.29 3.00 1.94
CA LEU A 24 2.49 1.86 2.85
C LEU A 24 2.48 2.32 4.32
N ASP A 25 3.20 3.40 4.63
CA ASP A 25 3.20 3.98 5.98
C ASP A 25 1.80 4.46 6.40
N LEU A 26 1.05 5.05 5.47
CA LEU A 26 -0.31 5.53 5.74
C LEU A 26 -1.28 4.39 6.04
N VAL A 27 -1.29 3.34 5.20
CA VAL A 27 -2.19 2.19 5.42
C VAL A 27 -1.84 1.45 6.71
N ALA A 28 -0.54 1.35 7.06
CA ALA A 28 -0.09 0.77 8.32
C ALA A 28 -0.59 1.59 9.52
N ARG A 29 -0.46 2.92 9.49
CA ARG A 29 -1.00 3.81 10.54
C ARG A 29 -2.52 3.71 10.71
N LEU A 30 -3.23 3.43 9.62
CA LEU A 30 -4.69 3.27 9.61
C LEU A 30 -5.15 1.86 9.98
N GLY A 31 -4.24 0.91 10.20
CA GLY A 31 -4.56 -0.48 10.52
C GLY A 31 -5.17 -1.26 9.35
N ILE A 32 -4.92 -0.84 8.11
CA ILE A 32 -5.40 -1.55 6.91
C ILE A 32 -4.42 -2.69 6.62
N PRO A 33 -4.88 -3.96 6.61
CA PRO A 33 -3.97 -5.11 6.64
C PRO A 33 -3.36 -5.46 5.29
N ALA A 34 -3.91 -4.96 4.17
CA ALA A 34 -3.46 -5.34 2.84
C ALA A 34 -3.52 -4.19 1.83
N VAL A 35 -2.63 -4.26 0.83
CA VAL A 35 -2.63 -3.38 -0.33
C VAL A 35 -2.48 -4.16 -1.63
N SER A 36 -2.90 -3.55 -2.73
CA SER A 36 -2.76 -4.11 -4.09
C SER A 36 -2.06 -3.08 -5.00
N PRO A 37 -0.71 -3.07 -5.01
CA PRO A 37 0.08 -2.19 -5.86
C PRO A 37 0.10 -2.65 -7.32
N TRP A 38 0.39 -1.71 -8.23
CA TRP A 38 0.65 -1.99 -9.64
C TRP A 38 2.13 -2.29 -9.89
N ARG A 39 2.42 -3.06 -10.94
CA ARG A 39 3.79 -3.53 -11.25
C ARG A 39 4.79 -2.40 -11.49
N ASP A 40 4.37 -1.29 -12.08
CA ASP A 40 5.17 -0.08 -12.28
C ASP A 40 5.56 0.56 -10.94
N GLN A 41 4.64 0.59 -9.97
CA GLN A 41 4.93 1.09 -8.61
C GLN A 41 5.96 0.18 -7.90
N ILE A 42 5.84 -1.14 -8.07
CA ILE A 42 6.83 -2.11 -7.57
C ILE A 42 8.19 -1.91 -8.22
N ALA A 43 8.22 -1.65 -9.54
CA ALA A 43 9.46 -1.46 -10.28
C ALA A 43 10.26 -0.23 -9.80
N GLN A 44 9.59 0.79 -9.27
CA GLN A 44 10.24 2.02 -8.76
C GLN A 44 11.03 1.80 -7.47
N ILE A 45 10.55 0.93 -6.57
CA ILE A 45 11.21 0.68 -5.25
C ILE A 45 11.90 -0.68 -5.17
N GLY A 46 11.66 -1.56 -6.15
CA GLY A 46 12.16 -2.92 -6.17
C GLY A 46 11.27 -3.92 -5.42
N LEU A 47 11.14 -5.11 -6.00
CA LEU A 47 10.26 -6.18 -5.50
C LEU A 47 10.61 -6.62 -4.07
N LYS A 48 11.91 -6.75 -3.75
CA LYS A 48 12.37 -7.21 -2.43
C LYS A 48 12.08 -6.20 -1.33
N ALA A 49 12.11 -4.91 -1.63
CA ALA A 49 11.77 -3.87 -0.65
C ALA A 49 10.26 -3.89 -0.39
N THR A 50 9.46 -4.03 -1.46
CA THR A 50 8.00 -4.01 -1.34
C THR A 50 7.44 -5.20 -0.58
N ALA A 51 7.98 -6.41 -0.78
CA ALA A 51 7.45 -7.63 -0.15
C ALA A 51 7.77 -7.77 1.35
N LYS A 52 8.61 -6.89 1.91
CA LYS A 52 9.02 -6.91 3.32
C LYS A 52 8.24 -5.91 4.20
N GLN A 53 7.38 -5.12 3.58
CA GLN A 53 6.50 -4.16 4.23
C GLN A 53 5.16 -4.84 4.50
#